data_AF-A0A8J3NWB9-F1
#
_entry.id   AF-A0A8J3NWB9-F1
#
_cell.length_a   1.000
_cell.length_b   1.000
_cell.length_c   1.000
_cell.angle_alpha   90.00
_cell.angle_beta   90.00
_cell.angle_gamma   90.00
#
_symmetry.space_group_name_H-M   'P 1'
#
loop_
_entity.id
_entity.type
_entity.pdbx_description
1 polymer ?
#
loop_
_entity_poly.entity_id
_entity_poly.type
_entity_poly.pdbx_seq_one_letter_code
_entity_poly.pdbx_strand_id
1 'polypeptide(L)'
;MLGPSADVAVHSGKVYTTEQVVVTQPVAGSFKAFTSICTHKQCQVGSVENDQIICPCHGSRYSAVDGSVLKGPATLPLAPKTITVAAGKITLD
;
A
#
# COMPACT_ATOMS: atom_id res chain seq x y z
N MET A 1 15.24 -2.39 -4.46
CA MET A 1 14.79 -1.14 -5.10
C MET A 1 13.40 -1.38 -5.67
N LEU A 2 12.42 -0.51 -5.41
CA LEU A 2 11.04 -0.71 -5.88
C LEU A 2 10.78 -0.04 -7.23
N GLY A 3 11.35 1.15 -7.48
CA GLY A 3 11.20 1.85 -8.75
C GLY A 3 11.18 3.38 -8.59
N PRO A 4 10.83 4.12 -9.65
CA PRO A 4 10.68 5.57 -9.56
C PRO A 4 9.43 5.95 -8.76
N SER A 5 9.54 7.00 -7.95
CA SER A 5 8.43 7.57 -7.17
C SER A 5 7.28 8.09 -8.03
N ALA A 6 7.55 8.49 -9.27
CA ALA A 6 6.54 8.92 -10.23
C ALA A 6 5.56 7.80 -10.64
N ASP A 7 5.90 6.53 -10.40
CA ASP A 7 4.98 5.41 -10.63
C ASP A 7 3.83 5.36 -9.63
N VAL A 8 3.91 6.13 -8.54
CA VAL A 8 2.90 6.20 -7.50
C VAL A 8 2.29 7.60 -7.52
N ALA A 9 1.15 7.74 -8.20
CA ALA A 9 0.41 8.99 -8.28
C ALA A 9 -0.21 9.40 -6.93
N VAL A 10 -0.51 10.69 -6.77
CA VAL A 10 -1.23 11.21 -5.59
C VAL A 10 -2.63 10.58 -5.50
N HIS A 11 -3.09 10.29 -4.29
CA HIS A 11 -4.33 9.57 -3.98
C HIS A 11 -4.40 8.12 -4.51
N SER A 12 -3.24 7.54 -4.84
CA SER A 12 -3.11 6.19 -5.38
C SER A 12 -1.93 5.45 -4.76
N GLY A 13 -1.56 4.32 -5.35
CA GLY A 13 -0.57 3.39 -4.85
C GLY A 13 -0.21 2.31 -5.86
N LYS A 14 0.96 1.70 -5.66
CA LYS A 14 1.49 0.61 -6.48
C LYS A 14 1.80 -0.58 -5.59
N VAL A 15 1.36 -1.74 -6.06
CA VAL A 15 1.61 -3.03 -5.41
C VAL A 15 2.85 -3.67 -6.01
N TYR A 16 3.83 -3.97 -5.17
CA TYR A 16 5.06 -4.68 -5.53
C TYR A 16 4.93 -6.10 -4.96
N THR A 17 4.51 -7.03 -5.82
CA THR A 17 4.09 -8.37 -5.41
C THR A 17 5.27 -9.23 -4.94
N THR A 18 6.42 -9.13 -5.60
CA THR A 18 7.64 -9.87 -5.23
C THR A 18 8.13 -9.48 -3.83
N GLU A 19 8.14 -8.20 -3.52
CA GLU A 19 8.60 -7.64 -2.24
C GLU A 19 7.51 -7.62 -1.16
N GLN A 20 6.28 -8.04 -1.52
CA GLN A 20 5.11 -8.04 -0.63
C GLN A 20 4.88 -6.68 0.04
N VAL A 21 5.01 -5.59 -0.71
CA VAL A 21 4.77 -4.23 -0.25
C VAL A 21 3.78 -3.50 -1.16
N VAL A 22 2.94 -2.65 -0.59
CA VAL A 22 2.16 -1.66 -1.32
C VAL A 22 2.66 -0.29 -0.88
N VAL A 23 3.03 0.55 -1.84
CA VAL A 23 3.43 1.94 -1.59
C VAL A 23 2.30 2.85 -2.05
N THR A 24 1.89 3.79 -1.21
CA THR A 24 0.82 4.74 -1.49
C THR A 24 1.36 6.17 -1.41
N GLN A 25 0.65 7.12 -2.03
CA GLN A 25 0.93 8.55 -1.89
C GLN A 25 -0.37 9.31 -1.62
N PRO A 26 -0.83 9.40 -0.35
CA PRO A 26 -2.10 10.07 -0.04
C PRO A 26 -2.09 11.56 -0.32
N VAL A 27 -0.93 12.22 -0.18
CA VAL A 27 -0.71 13.61 -0.55
C VAL A 27 0.63 13.74 -1.27
N ALA A 28 0.78 14.74 -2.15
CA ALA A 28 1.97 14.91 -2.97
C ALA A 28 3.26 14.90 -2.14
N GLY A 29 4.19 14.00 -2.50
CA GLY A 29 5.48 13.83 -1.84
C GLY A 29 5.44 13.07 -0.50
N SER A 30 4.26 12.73 0.02
CA SER A 30 4.13 11.90 1.22
C SER A 30 3.84 10.46 0.84
N PHE A 31 4.86 9.62 0.93
CA PHE A 31 4.73 8.19 0.64
C PHE A 31 4.52 7.39 1.94
N LYS A 32 3.67 6.37 1.86
CA LYS A 32 3.50 5.36 2.91
C LYS A 32 3.75 3.99 2.31
N ALA A 33 4.16 3.03 3.14
CA ALA A 33 4.33 1.67 2.71
C ALA A 33 3.79 0.69 3.75
N PHE A 34 3.15 -0.36 3.27
CA PHE A 34 2.55 -1.40 4.10
C PHE A 34 2.80 -2.77 3.46
N THR A 35 2.67 -3.84 4.22
CA THR A 35 2.56 -5.18 3.63
C THR A 35 1.44 -5.20 2.60
N SER A 36 1.68 -5.82 1.45
CA SER A 36 0.64 -6.04 0.45
C SER A 36 -0.13 -7.35 0.69
N ILE A 37 0.06 -7.98 1.86
CA ILE A 37 -0.64 -9.19 2.28
C ILE A 37 -1.82 -8.80 3.18
N CYS A 38 -3.02 -9.07 2.69
CA CYS A 38 -4.28 -8.83 3.38
C CYS A 38 -4.36 -9.65 4.68
N THR A 39 -4.65 -9.00 5.80
CA THR A 39 -4.70 -9.63 7.13
C THR A 39 -5.86 -10.60 7.32
N HIS A 40 -6.88 -10.57 6.45
CA HIS A 40 -8.00 -11.51 6.51
C HIS A 40 -7.58 -12.97 6.24
N LYS A 41 -7.05 -13.24 5.04
CA LYS A 41 -6.69 -14.60 4.57
C LYS A 41 -5.42 -14.63 3.72
N GLN A 42 -4.51 -13.67 3.96
CA GLN A 42 -3.19 -13.62 3.35
C GLN A 42 -3.20 -13.52 1.81
N CYS A 43 -4.28 -12.99 1.23
CA CYS A 43 -4.31 -12.63 -0.18
C CYS A 43 -3.42 -11.42 -0.47
N GLN A 44 -2.87 -11.37 -1.67
CA GLN A 44 -2.33 -10.14 -2.25
C GLN A 44 -3.43 -9.06 -2.33
N VAL A 45 -3.16 -7.84 -1.89
CA VAL A 45 -4.01 -6.67 -2.18
C VAL A 45 -3.85 -6.26 -3.64
N GLY A 46 -4.91 -5.71 -4.24
CA GLY A 46 -5.02 -5.55 -5.69
C GLY A 46 -4.74 -4.13 -6.19
N SER A 47 -5.54 -3.16 -5.75
CA SER A 47 -5.46 -1.78 -6.23
C SER A 47 -5.45 -0.77 -5.07
N VAL A 48 -5.04 0.45 -5.39
CA VAL A 48 -5.13 1.61 -4.48
C VAL A 48 -5.87 2.73 -5.20
N GLU A 49 -7.04 3.06 -4.69
CA GLU A 49 -7.97 4.01 -5.31
C GLU A 49 -8.61 4.88 -4.22
N ASN A 50 -8.67 6.21 -4.43
CA ASN A 50 -9.30 7.15 -3.51
C ASN A 50 -8.81 6.98 -2.07
N ASP A 51 -7.49 6.88 -1.89
CA ASP A 51 -6.83 6.65 -0.59
C ASP A 51 -7.23 5.34 0.12
N GLN A 52 -7.66 4.33 -0.63
CA GLN A 52 -7.98 3.00 -0.09
C GLN A 52 -7.20 1.91 -0.80
N ILE A 53 -6.57 1.03 -0.02
CA ILE A 53 -5.97 -0.21 -0.49
C ILE A 53 -7.05 -1.29 -0.50
N ILE A 54 -7.31 -1.89 -1.67
CA ILE A 54 -8.43 -2.80 -1.89
C ILE A 54 -7.93 -4.23 -2.07
N CYS A 55 -8.43 -5.16 -1.26
CA CYS A 55 -8.21 -6.59 -1.45
C CYS A 55 -9.33 -7.21 -2.32
N PRO A 56 -9.02 -7.77 -3.50
CA PRO A 56 -10.02 -8.27 -4.43
C PRO A 56 -10.65 -9.59 -3.97
N CYS A 57 -9.99 -10.36 -3.10
CA CYS A 57 -10.46 -11.69 -2.71
C CYS A 57 -11.84 -11.67 -2.01
N HIS A 58 -12.04 -10.74 -1.07
CA HIS A 58 -13.25 -10.68 -0.24
C HIS A 58 -13.71 -9.25 0.04
N GLY A 59 -13.08 -8.25 -0.61
CA GLY A 59 -13.48 -6.85 -0.51
C GLY A 59 -13.04 -6.12 0.75
N SER A 60 -12.06 -6.64 1.51
CA SER A 60 -11.44 -5.87 2.60
C SER A 60 -10.77 -4.61 2.06
N ARG A 61 -10.89 -3.51 2.81
CA ARG A 61 -10.33 -2.21 2.44
C ARG A 61 -9.55 -1.65 3.61
N TYR A 62 -8.40 -1.08 3.29
CA TYR A 62 -7.52 -0.45 4.25
C TYR A 62 -7.25 1.00 3.83
N SER A 63 -6.98 1.86 4.80
CA SER A 63 -6.57 3.23 4.56
C SER A 63 -5.19 3.25 3.92
N ALA A 64 -5.04 3.99 2.82
CA ALA A 64 -3.74 4.24 2.20
C ALA A 64 -2.88 5.20 3.03
N VAL A 65 -3.46 5.86 4.05
CA VAL A 65 -2.78 6.85 4.90
C VAL A 65 -2.01 6.19 6.04
N ASP A 66 -2.60 5.16 6.64
CA ASP A 66 -2.09 4.55 7.87
C ASP A 66 -2.27 3.02 7.95
N GLY A 67 -2.83 2.38 6.91
CA GLY A 67 -3.01 0.92 6.85
C GLY A 67 -4.15 0.39 7.72
N SER A 68 -4.90 1.27 8.41
CA SER A 68 -6.04 0.88 9.24
C SER A 68 -7.16 0.22 8.43
N VAL A 69 -7.96 -0.62 9.07
CA VAL A 69 -9.10 -1.27 8.42
C VAL A 69 -10.23 -0.27 8.22
N LEU A 70 -10.67 -0.11 6.97
CA LEU A 70 -11.85 0.67 6.59
C LEU A 70 -13.08 -0.22 6.34
N LYS A 71 -12.85 -1.43 5.82
CA LYS A 71 -13.92 -2.40 5.54
C LYS A 71 -13.41 -3.83 5.76
N GLY A 72 -14.19 -4.62 6.49
CA GLY A 72 -13.94 -6.05 6.69
C GLY A 72 -14.09 -6.89 5.41
N PRO A 73 -13.86 -8.21 5.46
CA PRO A 73 -13.77 -9.04 6.67
C PRO A 73 -12.47 -8.98 7.48
N ALA A 74 -11.40 -8.35 6.98
CA ALA A 74 -10.21 -8.10 7.80
C ALA A 74 -10.55 -7.30 9.07
N THR A 75 -9.88 -7.63 10.18
CA THR A 75 -10.04 -6.94 11.48
C THR A 75 -8.74 -6.35 12.02
N LEU A 76 -7.61 -6.62 11.34
CA LEU A 76 -6.29 -6.13 11.72
C LEU A 76 -5.74 -5.19 10.63
N PRO A 77 -5.02 -4.12 11.00
CA PRO A 77 -4.42 -3.21 10.03
C PRO A 77 -3.31 -3.88 9.23
N LEU A 78 -2.98 -3.34 8.06
CA LEU A 78 -1.76 -3.74 7.34
C LEU A 78 -0.53 -3.30 8.13
N ALA A 79 0.41 -4.22 8.33
CA ALA A 79 1.68 -3.90 8.97
C ALA A 79 2.46 -2.87 8.14
N PRO A 80 3.04 -1.83 8.76
CA PRO A 80 3.86 -0.85 8.05
C PRO A 80 5.14 -1.48 7.50
N LYS A 81 5.65 -0.90 6.42
CA LYS A 81 6.96 -1.20 5.83
C LYS A 81 7.76 0.09 5.76
N THR A 82 9.06 -0.01 5.95
CA THR A 82 9.95 1.16 5.89
C THR A 82 10.46 1.31 4.46
N ILE A 83 10.33 2.53 3.93
CA ILE A 83 10.86 2.89 2.61
C ILE A 83 11.63 4.19 2.72
N THR A 84 12.63 4.32 1.85
CA THR A 84 13.32 5.58 1.61
C THR A 84 12.92 6.11 0.24
N VAL A 85 12.59 7.41 0.17
CA VAL A 85 12.34 8.11 -1.09
C VAL A 85 13.39 9.20 -1.28
N ALA A 86 14.28 9.01 -2.26
CA ALA A 86 15.38 9.92 -2.53
C ALA A 86 15.68 9.99 -4.03
N ALA A 87 15.99 11.19 -4.53
CA ALA A 87 16.31 11.43 -5.94
C ALA A 87 15.30 10.79 -6.92
N GLY A 88 14.00 10.88 -6.58
CA GLY A 88 12.92 10.33 -7.38
C GLY A 88 12.79 8.80 -7.37
N LYS A 89 13.50 8.08 -6.50
CA LYS A 89 13.48 6.61 -6.40
C LYS A 89 12.93 6.17 -5.05
N ILE A 90 12.22 5.05 -5.05
CA ILE A 90 11.73 4.37 -3.86
C ILE A 90 12.59 3.11 -3.63
N THR A 91 13.16 3.00 -2.43
CA THR A 91 13.83 1.80 -1.94
C THR A 91 13.08 1.25 -0.74
N LEU A 92 12.93 -0.07 -0.70
CA LEU A 92 12.54 -0.80 0.50
C LEU A 92 13.80 -0.99 1.35
N ASP A 93 13.69 -0.70 2.64
CA ASP A 93 14.79 -0.82 3.61
C ASP A 93 14.96 -2.26 4.11
#